data_AF-A0A0G1QL94-F1
#
_entry.id   AF-A0A0G1QL94-F1
#
_cell.length_a   1.000
_cell.length_b   1.000
_cell.length_c   1.000
_cell.angle_alpha   90.00
_cell.angle_beta   90.00
_cell.angle_gamma   90.00
#
_symmetry.space_group_name_H-M   'P 1'
#
loop_
_entity.id
_entity.type
_entity.pdbx_description
1 polymer ?
#
loop_
_entity_poly.entity_id
_entity_poly.type
_entity_poly.pdbx_seq_one_letter_code
_entity_poly.pdbx_strand_id
1 'polypeptide(L)'
;MYYVYILEDRNNKLYIGYSSDLKKRLISHASGTTYTTKRMNQPQLVYYEAYSTEQLARNRESKLKQFGSSYAGLLKRLGLK
;
A
#
# COMPACT_ATOMS: atom_id res chain seq x y z
N MET A 1 9.47 -3.62 -13.28
CA MET A 1 9.07 -4.14 -11.97
C MET A 1 7.92 -3.31 -11.46
N TYR A 2 6.93 -3.93 -10.84
CA TYR A 2 5.73 -3.28 -10.32
C TYR A 2 5.57 -3.63 -8.85
N TYR A 3 5.06 -2.70 -8.06
CA TYR A 3 5.02 -2.83 -6.61
C TYR A 3 3.60 -2.67 -6.11
N VAL A 4 3.19 -3.53 -5.18
CA VAL A 4 2.03 -3.31 -4.33
C VAL A 4 2.56 -2.94 -2.95
N TYR A 5 2.02 -1.91 -2.33
CA TYR A 5 2.53 -1.40 -1.06
C TYR A 5 1.40 -1.07 -0.09
N ILE A 6 1.74 -1.09 1.20
CA ILE A 6 0.89 -0.65 2.29
C ILE A 6 1.57 0.48 3.03
N LEU A 7 0.83 1.57 3.20
CA LEU A 7 1.22 2.68 4.07
C LEU A 7 0.39 2.62 5.35
N GLU A 8 1.02 2.97 6.46
CA GLU A 8 0.37 3.19 7.74
C GLU A 8 0.65 4.61 8.23
N ASP A 9 -0.37 5.29 8.76
CA ASP A 9 -0.20 6.59 9.37
C ASP A 9 -0.19 6.50 10.91
N ARG A 10 0.11 7.61 11.59
CA ARG A 10 0.16 7.64 13.07
C ARG A 10 -1.17 7.33 13.76
N ASN A 11 -2.28 7.31 13.03
CA ASN A 11 -3.61 6.99 13.53
C ASN A 11 -4.00 5.53 13.19
N ASN A 12 -3.03 4.68 12.84
CA ASN A 12 -3.21 3.29 12.40
C ASN A 12 -4.10 3.15 11.15
N LYS A 13 -4.21 4.22 10.34
CA LYS A 13 -4.93 4.16 9.08
C LYS A 13 -4.04 3.53 8.03
N LEU A 14 -4.56 2.51 7.39
CA LEU A 14 -3.85 1.77 6.34
C LEU A 14 -4.32 2.23 4.95
N TYR A 15 -3.37 2.29 4.02
CA TYR A 15 -3.62 2.55 2.61
C TYR A 15 -2.91 1.51 1.75
N ILE A 16 -3.62 0.96 0.77
CA ILE A 16 -3.07 -0.01 -0.18
C ILE A 16 -3.02 0.64 -1.55
N GLY A 17 -1.85 0.59 -2.19
CA GLY A 17 -1.66 1.10 -3.53
C GLY A 17 -0.74 0.20 -4.36
N TYR A 18 -0.65 0.51 -5.65
CA TYR A 18 0.37 -0.04 -6.52
C TYR A 18 1.13 1.08 -7.26
N SER A 19 2.33 0.79 -7.75
CA SER A 19 3.11 1.69 -8.61
C SER A 19 4.23 0.94 -9.36
N SER A 20 4.64 1.44 -10.52
CA SER A 20 5.89 1.03 -11.18
C SER A 20 7.14 1.67 -10.56
N ASP A 21 6.97 2.75 -9.80
CA ASP A 21 8.05 3.46 -9.10
C ASP A 21 7.63 3.75 -7.65
N LEU A 22 7.97 2.81 -6.77
CA LEU A 22 7.65 2.90 -5.35
C LEU A 22 8.26 4.15 -4.70
N LYS A 23 9.52 4.48 -5.02
CA LYS A 23 10.23 5.61 -4.38
C LYS A 23 9.54 6.94 -4.69
N LYS A 24 9.25 7.20 -5.97
CA LYS A 24 8.53 8.40 -6.39
C LYS A 24 7.15 8.47 -5.73
N ARG A 25 6.48 7.32 -5.61
CA ARG A 25 5.15 7.25 -5.00
C ARG A 25 5.17 7.57 -3.51
N LEU A 26 6.17 7.08 -2.76
CA LEU A 26 6.33 7.40 -1.34
C LEU A 26 6.56 8.89 -1.10
N ILE A 27 7.42 9.51 -1.90
CA ILE A 27 7.68 10.97 -1.82
C ILE A 27 6.37 11.75 -2.04
N SER A 28 5.58 11.35 -3.05
CA SER A 28 4.29 11.98 -3.35
C SER A 28 3.21 11.77 -2.27
N HIS A 29 3.29 10.69 -1.50
CA HIS A 29 2.42 10.48 -0.35
C HIS A 29 2.88 11.30 0.87
N ALA A 30 4.19 11.37 1.10
CA ALA A 30 4.79 12.15 2.18
C ALA A 30 4.59 13.66 1.99
N SER A 31 4.58 14.15 0.74
CA SER A 31 4.32 15.56 0.43
C SER A 31 2.87 16.01 0.66
N GLY A 32 1.95 15.09 0.98
CA GLY A 32 0.54 15.42 1.25
C GLY A 32 -0.29 15.85 0.02
N THR A 33 0.30 15.87 -1.16
CA THR A 33 -0.34 16.32 -2.41
C THR A 33 -1.24 15.26 -3.04
N THR A 34 -1.10 14.00 -2.65
CA THR A 34 -1.91 12.90 -3.19
C THR A 34 -3.29 12.86 -2.55
N TYR A 35 -4.35 13.03 -3.35
CA TYR A 35 -5.74 13.03 -2.87
C TYR A 35 -6.11 11.82 -1.99
N THR A 36 -5.59 10.62 -2.31
CA THR A 36 -5.93 9.39 -1.59
C THR A 36 -5.31 9.31 -0.19
N THR A 37 -4.19 9.99 0.05
CA THR A 37 -3.47 9.96 1.34
C THR A 37 -3.33 11.33 1.98
N LYS A 38 -3.89 12.40 1.39
CA LYS A 38 -3.82 13.77 1.95
C LYS A 38 -4.40 13.88 3.36
N ARG A 39 -5.29 12.95 3.73
CA ARG A 39 -5.92 12.86 5.06
C ARG A 39 -5.16 11.93 6.01
N MET A 40 -4.03 11.36 5.59
CA MET A 40 -3.20 10.49 6.44
C MET A 40 -2.15 11.33 7.18
N ASN A 41 -1.95 11.06 8.46
CA ASN A 41 -0.98 11.77 9.29
C ASN A 41 0.40 11.09 9.23
N GLN A 42 1.31 11.64 8.43
CA GLN A 42 2.69 11.14 8.25
C GLN A 42 2.75 9.67 7.81
N PRO A 43 2.17 9.33 6.65
CA PRO A 43 2.14 7.95 6.16
C PRO A 43 3.56 7.38 5.97
N GLN A 44 3.82 6.20 6.55
CA GLN A 44 5.07 5.45 6.45
C GLN A 44 4.85 4.15 5.68
N LEU A 45 5.88 3.68 4.99
CA LEU A 45 5.84 2.37 4.32
C LEU A 45 6.03 1.25 5.36
N VAL A 46 5.03 0.38 5.48
CA VAL A 46 5.09 -0.79 6.38
C VAL A 46 5.28 -2.10 5.60
N TYR A 47 4.96 -2.11 4.30
CA TYR A 47 5.06 -3.32 3.49
C TYR A 47 5.10 -3.02 1.99
N TYR A 48 5.84 -3.84 1.23
CA TYR A 48 5.71 -3.89 -0.23
C TYR A 48 6.00 -5.29 -0.80
N GLU A 49 5.38 -5.60 -1.94
CA GLU A 49 5.61 -6.79 -2.77
C GLU A 49 6.02 -6.34 -4.17
N ALA A 50 6.97 -7.04 -4.79
CA ALA A 50 7.43 -6.77 -6.15
C ALA A 50 6.91 -7.84 -7.13
N TYR A 51 6.53 -7.40 -8.33
CA TYR A 51 5.94 -8.20 -9.39
C TYR A 51 6.61 -7.89 -10.73
N SER A 52 6.85 -8.94 -11.52
CA SER A 52 7.46 -8.83 -12.84
C SER A 52 6.58 -8.08 -13.84
N THR A 53 5.25 -8.22 -13.75
CA THR A 53 4.29 -7.61 -14.66
C THR A 53 3.27 -6.74 -13.93
N GLU A 54 2.73 -5.73 -14.64
CA GLU A 54 1.70 -4.84 -14.10
C GLU A 54 0.43 -5.59 -13.70
N GLN A 55 0.03 -6.56 -14.54
CA GLN A 55 -1.16 -7.34 -14.35
C GLN A 55 -1.12 -8.13 -13.03
N LEU A 56 0.03 -8.72 -12.68
CA LEU A 56 0.20 -9.42 -11.42
C LEU A 56 0.07 -8.46 -10.21
N ALA A 57 0.70 -7.29 -10.28
CA ALA A 57 0.59 -6.28 -9.24
C ALA A 57 -0.84 -5.77 -9.07
N ARG A 58 -1.54 -5.45 -10.17
CA ARG A 58 -2.93 -4.99 -10.12
C ARG A 58 -3.89 -6.08 -9.61
N ASN A 59 -3.71 -7.33 -10.04
CA ASN A 59 -4.49 -8.45 -9.53
C ASN A 59 -4.30 -8.63 -8.03
N ARG A 60 -3.05 -8.49 -7.55
CA ARG A 60 -2.76 -8.52 -6.12
C ARG A 60 -3.40 -7.38 -5.35
N GLU A 61 -3.24 -6.15 -5.83
CA GLU A 61 -3.82 -4.96 -5.21
C GLU A 61 -5.35 -5.09 -5.12
N SER A 62 -5.99 -5.50 -6.21
CA SER A 62 -7.42 -5.79 -6.27
C SER A 62 -7.82 -6.85 -5.24
N LYS A 63 -7.06 -7.95 -5.16
CA LYS A 63 -7.31 -9.02 -4.20
C LYS A 63 -7.25 -8.52 -2.75
N LEU A 64 -6.28 -7.66 -2.43
CA LEU A 64 -6.14 -7.05 -1.10
C LEU A 64 -7.28 -6.08 -0.78
N LYS A 65 -7.79 -5.34 -1.77
CA LYS A 65 -8.90 -4.39 -1.57
C LYS A 65 -10.28 -5.06 -1.49
N GLN A 66 -10.49 -6.13 -2.24
CA GLN A 66 -11.82 -6.76 -2.38
C GLN A 66 -12.04 -7.91 -1.38
N PHE A 67 -11.00 -8.69 -1.07
CA PHE A 67 -11.16 -9.87 -0.22
C PHE A 67 -10.61 -9.61 1.17
N GLY A 68 -11.52 -9.42 2.13
CA GLY A 68 -11.18 -9.18 3.54
C GLY A 68 -10.28 -10.25 4.15
N SER A 69 -10.41 -11.52 3.73
CA SER A 69 -9.54 -12.61 4.19
C SER A 69 -8.09 -12.46 3.73
N SER A 70 -7.88 -12.02 2.48
CA SER A 70 -6.55 -11.79 1.92
C SER A 70 -5.87 -10.60 2.59
N TYR A 71 -6.64 -9.55 2.91
CA TYR A 71 -6.17 -8.40 3.66
C TYR A 71 -5.85 -8.75 5.12
N ALA A 72 -6.80 -9.36 5.83
CA ALA A 72 -6.64 -9.75 7.23
C ALA A 72 -5.48 -10.72 7.44
N GLY A 73 -5.32 -11.71 6.56
CA GLY A 73 -4.19 -12.64 6.60
C GLY A 73 -2.85 -11.93 6.42
N LEU A 74 -2.78 -10.94 5.53
CA LEU A 74 -1.58 -10.13 5.35
C LEU A 74 -1.29 -9.28 6.60
N LEU A 75 -2.28 -8.59 7.15
CA LEU A 75 -2.08 -7.75 8.34
C LEU A 75 -1.64 -8.57 9.56
N LYS A 76 -2.24 -9.74 9.78
CA LYS A 76 -1.84 -10.67 10.83
C LYS A 76 -0.38 -11.11 10.68
N ARG A 77 0.05 -11.40 9.45
CA ARG A 77 1.45 -11.75 9.16
C ARG A 77 2.42 -10.60 9.45
N LEU A 78 1.98 -9.36 9.29
CA LEU A 78 2.77 -8.16 9.55
C LEU A 78 2.71 -7.70 11.01
N GLY A 79 1.90 -8.34 11.87
CA GLY A 79 1.70 -7.93 13.26
C GLY A 79 1.00 -6.58 13.42
N LEU A 80 0.30 -6.10 12.38
CA LEU A 80 -0.41 -4.82 12.39
C LEU A 80 -1.83 -4.95 12.97
N LYS A 81 -2.32 -6.18 13.14
CA LYS A 81 -3.59 -6.56 13.77
C LYS A 81 -3.53 -7.95 14.38
#